data_AF-V5FPH2-F1
#
_entry.id   AF-V5FPH2-F1
#
_cell.length_a   1.000
_cell.length_b   1.000
_cell.length_c   1.000
_cell.angle_alpha   90.00
_cell.angle_beta   90.00
_cell.angle_gamma   90.00
#
_symmetry.space_group_name_H-M   'P 1'
#
loop_
_entity.id
_entity.type
_entity.pdbx_description
1 polymer ?
#
loop_
_entity_poly.entity_id
_entity_poly.type
_entity_poly.pdbx_seq_one_letter_code
_entity_poly.pdbx_strand_id
1 'polypeptide(L)'
;MLKKSLQSPEQIRKDTTLLTSLLLDIFEKITDELRSGISWTSHVNGALALVRLRSLGEFQGRPSVRLLMRLTTNLLISCVASELPVPHELCVLRAHISNYIDDTDPKWQLSDVMVHYANFRHSVLRGRFSPDECFIIALDLDQKLHKIYVERPPPWQYRSTVLEWESERAYNRRFDSYPDRHITQTCNVLRSIRILLNEAILQHYSRDSTNLLAVPVSESLVPLARDHIRTLTGEICASVPQYVDCSNAIFRSKDVQQRAASSTHGSDSHAHSPGDNLDCYTLIFPLYVCGSSKHSPVSIRPWVTRQLRHMGSHFGIRNARMVADVLEKAPDTSPWSIYAMLGGYAFAA
;
A
#
# COMPACT_ATOMS: atom_id res chain seq x y z
N MET A 1 -18.92 -25.30 5.50
CA MET A 1 -17.88 -26.09 6.21
C MET A 1 -17.38 -25.42 7.48
N LEU A 2 -17.00 -24.13 7.47
CA LEU A 2 -16.46 -23.43 8.66
C LEU A 2 -17.36 -23.54 9.91
N LYS A 3 -18.66 -23.31 9.77
CA LYS A 3 -19.63 -23.40 10.88
C LYS A 3 -19.70 -24.79 11.54
N LYS A 4 -19.48 -25.88 10.80
CA LYS A 4 -19.39 -27.24 11.33
C LYS A 4 -18.02 -27.49 11.99
N SER A 5 -16.94 -26.97 11.40
CA SER A 5 -15.61 -27.01 12.02
C SER A 5 -15.56 -26.25 13.34
N LEU A 6 -16.30 -25.14 13.46
CA LEU A 6 -16.44 -24.34 14.69
C LEU A 6 -17.26 -25.02 15.80
N GLN A 7 -17.87 -26.18 15.52
CA GLN A 7 -18.63 -26.96 16.51
C GLN A 7 -17.81 -28.12 17.10
N SER A 8 -16.58 -28.35 16.60
CA SER A 8 -15.68 -29.40 17.08
C SER A 8 -14.42 -28.79 17.71
N PRO A 9 -14.12 -29.03 19.00
CA PRO A 9 -12.93 -28.50 19.67
C PRO A 9 -11.61 -28.89 18.97
N GLU A 10 -11.53 -30.08 18.39
CA GLU A 10 -10.35 -30.55 17.66
C GLU A 10 -10.18 -29.84 16.32
N GLN A 11 -11.28 -29.59 15.60
CA GLN A 11 -11.23 -28.98 14.27
C GLN A 11 -10.96 -27.47 14.35
N ILE A 12 -11.42 -26.80 15.41
CA ILE A 12 -11.15 -25.37 15.70
C ILE A 12 -9.66 -25.09 15.85
N ARG A 13 -8.90 -26.04 16.42
CA ARG A 13 -7.47 -25.87 16.71
C ARG A 13 -6.54 -26.07 15.50
N LYS A 14 -7.06 -26.47 14.34
CA LYS A 14 -6.24 -26.72 13.14
C LYS A 14 -5.86 -25.42 12.43
N ASP A 15 -4.62 -25.34 11.95
CA ASP A 15 -4.14 -24.23 11.09
C ASP A 15 -5.02 -24.05 9.85
N THR A 16 -5.61 -25.14 9.34
CA THR A 16 -6.53 -25.11 8.20
C THR A 16 -7.79 -24.28 8.48
N THR A 17 -8.30 -24.28 9.70
CA THR A 17 -9.48 -23.48 10.09
C THR A 17 -9.12 -21.99 10.14
N LEU A 18 -7.96 -21.65 10.68
CA LEU A 18 -7.44 -20.27 10.69
C LEU A 18 -7.16 -19.77 9.25
N LEU A 19 -6.52 -20.58 8.42
CA LEU A 19 -6.27 -20.26 7.01
C LEU A 19 -7.58 -20.07 6.25
N THR A 20 -8.58 -20.92 6.46
CA THR A 20 -9.90 -20.80 5.82
C THR A 20 -10.58 -19.49 6.26
N SER A 21 -10.48 -19.10 7.53
CA SER A 21 -11.01 -17.83 8.02
C SER A 21 -10.36 -16.62 7.33
N LEU A 22 -9.03 -16.65 7.13
CA LEU A 22 -8.30 -15.60 6.43
C LEU A 22 -8.60 -15.57 4.92
N LEU A 23 -8.80 -16.73 4.29
CA LEU A 23 -9.19 -16.81 2.88
C LEU A 23 -10.60 -16.26 2.67
N LEU A 24 -11.54 -16.56 3.58
CA LEU A 24 -12.88 -15.99 3.55
C LEU A 24 -12.86 -14.47 3.73
N ASP A 25 -12.07 -13.97 4.69
CA ASP A 25 -11.86 -12.52 4.87
C ASP A 25 -11.39 -11.84 3.58
N ILE A 26 -10.41 -12.43 2.89
CA ILE A 26 -9.90 -11.93 1.62
C ILE A 26 -10.98 -12.01 0.53
N PHE A 27 -11.66 -13.16 0.42
CA PHE A 27 -12.69 -13.38 -0.60
C PHE A 27 -13.84 -12.37 -0.47
N GLU A 28 -14.33 -12.15 0.74
CA GLU A 28 -15.41 -11.19 0.99
C GLU A 28 -14.97 -9.76 0.68
N LYS A 29 -13.75 -9.37 1.08
CA LYS A 29 -13.20 -8.05 0.72
C LYS A 29 -13.09 -7.84 -0.79
N ILE A 30 -12.79 -8.90 -1.56
CA ILE A 30 -12.71 -8.82 -3.04
C ILE A 30 -14.10 -8.77 -3.69
N THR A 31 -15.06 -9.53 -3.17
CA THR A 31 -16.35 -9.76 -3.84
C THR A 31 -17.45 -8.81 -3.40
N ASP A 32 -17.36 -8.25 -2.20
CA ASP A 32 -18.38 -7.37 -1.64
C ASP A 32 -18.08 -5.91 -1.99
N GLU A 33 -18.23 -5.57 -3.28
CA GLU A 33 -17.94 -4.24 -3.86
C GLU A 33 -18.75 -3.08 -3.21
N LEU A 34 -19.74 -3.35 -2.33
CA LEU A 34 -20.76 -2.35 -1.96
C LEU A 34 -21.37 -2.41 -0.55
N ARG A 35 -20.89 -3.23 0.40
CA ARG A 35 -21.54 -3.33 1.73
C ARG A 35 -20.69 -2.82 2.89
N SER A 36 -21.19 -1.73 3.49
CA SER A 36 -21.06 -1.23 4.86
C SER A 36 -19.91 -1.77 5.72
N GLY A 37 -19.11 -0.85 6.30
CA GLY A 37 -17.91 -1.09 7.13
C GLY A 37 -18.02 -2.02 8.36
N ILE A 38 -19.13 -2.72 8.57
CA ILE A 38 -19.29 -3.80 9.56
C ILE A 38 -18.60 -5.10 9.10
N SER A 39 -18.45 -5.31 7.79
CA SER A 39 -17.88 -6.58 7.24
C SER A 39 -16.36 -6.68 7.36
N TRP A 40 -15.63 -5.55 7.39
CA TRP A 40 -14.16 -5.54 7.29
C TRP A 40 -13.40 -6.12 8.48
N THR A 41 -14.05 -6.23 9.64
CA THR A 41 -13.42 -6.73 10.87
C THR A 41 -13.98 -8.06 11.36
N SER A 42 -15.15 -8.50 10.89
CA SER A 42 -15.84 -9.68 11.44
C SER A 42 -15.00 -10.96 11.30
N HIS A 43 -14.46 -11.23 10.11
CA HIS A 43 -13.67 -12.43 9.83
C HIS A 43 -12.28 -12.38 10.46
N VAL A 44 -11.67 -11.20 10.49
CA VAL A 44 -10.40 -11.00 11.20
C VAL A 44 -10.58 -11.18 12.71
N ASN A 45 -11.67 -10.67 13.30
CA ASN A 45 -11.99 -10.87 14.70
C ASN A 45 -12.28 -12.35 15.01
N GLY A 46 -12.95 -13.06 14.10
CA GLY A 46 -13.12 -14.50 14.17
C GLY A 46 -11.78 -15.25 14.17
N ALA A 47 -10.86 -14.88 13.27
CA ALA A 47 -9.51 -15.43 13.22
C ALA A 47 -8.70 -15.11 14.49
N LEU A 48 -8.85 -13.91 15.05
CA LEU A 48 -8.24 -13.53 16.32
C LEU A 48 -8.77 -14.36 17.49
N ALA A 49 -10.09 -14.63 17.52
CA ALA A 49 -10.69 -15.52 18.51
C ALA A 49 -10.16 -16.96 18.39
N LEU A 50 -9.94 -17.46 17.18
CA LEU A 50 -9.31 -18.77 16.95
C LEU A 50 -7.87 -18.82 17.49
N VAL A 51 -7.10 -17.74 17.32
CA VAL A 51 -5.75 -17.65 17.89
C VAL A 51 -5.81 -17.61 19.41
N ARG A 52 -6.77 -16.90 20.02
CA ARG A 52 -6.94 -16.88 21.49
C ARG A 52 -7.31 -18.24 22.09
N LEU A 53 -8.09 -19.04 21.37
CA LEU A 53 -8.44 -20.41 21.79
C LEU A 53 -7.24 -21.36 21.75
N ARG A 54 -6.16 -20.96 21.07
CA ARG A 54 -4.89 -21.67 21.01
C ARG A 54 -3.88 -20.94 21.90
N SER A 55 -2.96 -21.65 22.53
CA SER A 55 -1.87 -20.94 23.22
C SER A 55 -0.90 -20.37 22.18
N LEU A 56 -0.34 -19.17 22.39
CA LEU A 56 0.69 -18.63 21.48
C LEU A 56 1.92 -19.54 21.40
N GLY A 57 2.16 -20.34 22.44
CA GLY A 57 3.16 -21.40 22.45
C GLY A 57 2.95 -22.48 21.38
N GLU A 58 1.77 -22.60 20.77
CA GLU A 58 1.53 -23.49 19.62
C GLU A 58 2.03 -22.90 18.28
N PHE A 59 2.40 -21.62 18.24
CA PHE A 59 2.81 -20.91 17.02
C PHE A 59 4.31 -20.64 16.96
N GLN A 60 5.14 -21.69 17.05
CA GLN A 60 6.61 -21.56 17.06
C GLN A 60 7.29 -21.96 15.74
N GLY A 61 6.56 -22.67 14.86
CA GLY A 61 7.09 -23.15 13.58
C GLY A 61 6.97 -22.10 12.47
N ARG A 62 7.86 -22.17 11.47
CA ARG A 62 7.80 -21.28 10.30
C ARG A 62 6.40 -21.16 9.65
N PRO A 63 5.63 -22.25 9.44
CA PRO A 63 4.30 -22.15 8.85
C PRO A 63 3.31 -21.38 9.74
N SER A 64 3.32 -21.63 11.05
CA SER A 64 2.39 -21.01 11.99
C SER A 64 2.73 -19.55 12.29
N VAL A 65 4.02 -19.19 12.32
CA VAL A 65 4.46 -17.79 12.36
C VAL A 65 4.04 -17.02 11.11
N ARG A 66 4.20 -17.60 9.91
CA ARG A 66 3.71 -16.98 8.65
C ARG A 66 2.20 -16.74 8.66
N LEU A 67 1.45 -17.66 9.26
CA LEU A 67 0.00 -17.51 9.42
C LEU A 67 -0.35 -16.35 10.36
N LEU A 68 0.37 -16.20 11.48
CA LEU A 68 0.22 -15.05 12.38
C LEU A 68 0.62 -13.73 11.71
N MET A 69 1.69 -13.70 10.90
CA MET A 69 2.05 -12.51 10.11
C MET A 69 0.94 -12.11 9.14
N ARG A 70 0.29 -13.09 8.49
CA ARG A 70 -0.85 -12.82 7.60
C ARG A 70 -2.04 -12.25 8.36
N LEU A 71 -2.37 -12.84 9.52
CA LEU A 71 -3.45 -12.35 10.38
C LEU A 71 -3.19 -10.92 10.86
N THR A 72 -2.00 -10.63 11.38
CA THR A 72 -1.65 -9.30 11.89
C THR A 72 -1.64 -8.25 10.79
N THR A 73 -1.16 -8.59 9.59
CA THR A 73 -1.23 -7.72 8.41
C THR A 73 -2.69 -7.42 8.03
N ASN A 74 -3.54 -8.44 7.91
CA ASN A 74 -4.95 -8.26 7.58
C ASN A 74 -5.69 -7.43 8.63
N LEU A 75 -5.43 -7.65 9.92
CA LEU A 75 -6.02 -6.89 11.02
C LEU A 75 -5.61 -5.43 10.99
N LEU A 76 -4.32 -5.15 10.79
CA LEU A 76 -3.83 -3.80 10.68
C LEU A 76 -4.47 -3.04 9.52
N ILE A 77 -4.54 -3.68 8.35
CA ILE A 77 -5.21 -3.12 7.18
C ILE A 77 -6.69 -2.82 7.47
N SER A 78 -7.40 -3.77 8.10
CA SER A 78 -8.80 -3.58 8.49
C SER A 78 -8.98 -2.41 9.45
N CYS A 79 -8.08 -2.23 10.43
CA CYS A 79 -8.10 -1.08 11.34
C CYS A 79 -7.93 0.24 10.59
N VAL A 80 -6.95 0.33 9.69
CA VAL A 80 -6.69 1.56 8.93
C VAL A 80 -7.87 1.91 8.01
N ALA A 81 -8.38 0.92 7.25
CA ALA A 81 -9.47 1.11 6.31
C ALA A 81 -10.82 1.40 6.98
N SER A 82 -11.06 0.84 8.18
CA SER A 82 -12.30 1.01 8.94
C SER A 82 -12.22 2.10 10.00
N GLU A 83 -11.10 2.83 10.07
CA GLU A 83 -10.89 3.93 11.02
C GLU A 83 -10.98 3.51 12.49
N LEU A 84 -10.56 2.28 12.78
CA LEU A 84 -10.57 1.71 14.12
C LEU A 84 -9.18 1.79 14.75
N PRO A 85 -9.10 1.94 16.09
CA PRO A 85 -7.82 1.84 16.77
C PRO A 85 -7.26 0.42 16.63
N VAL A 86 -5.94 0.31 16.72
CA VAL A 86 -5.28 -0.99 16.72
C VAL A 86 -5.56 -1.69 18.06
N PRO A 87 -6.12 -2.91 18.05
CA PRO A 87 -6.40 -3.64 19.28
C PRO A 87 -5.10 -4.09 19.96
N HIS A 88 -5.08 -4.10 21.30
CA HIS A 88 -3.93 -4.53 22.10
C HIS A 88 -3.45 -5.94 21.73
N GLU A 89 -4.37 -6.81 21.32
CA GLU A 89 -4.07 -8.17 20.89
C GLU A 89 -3.13 -8.20 19.68
N LEU A 90 -3.24 -7.23 18.77
CA LEU A 90 -2.31 -7.15 17.65
C LEU A 90 -0.87 -6.93 18.16
N CYS A 91 -0.69 -6.07 19.17
CA CYS A 91 0.61 -5.84 19.80
C CYS A 91 1.15 -7.13 20.45
N VAL A 92 0.30 -7.90 21.14
CA VAL A 92 0.67 -9.19 21.73
C VAL A 92 1.13 -10.18 20.65
N LEU A 93 0.38 -10.30 19.54
CA LEU A 93 0.77 -11.17 18.43
C LEU A 93 2.09 -10.73 17.80
N ARG A 94 2.31 -9.42 17.62
CA ARG A 94 3.56 -8.89 17.07
C ARG A 94 4.75 -9.18 17.97
N ALA A 95 4.61 -9.01 19.28
CA ALA A 95 5.67 -9.32 20.25
C ALA A 95 6.02 -10.83 20.27
N HIS A 96 5.06 -11.70 19.95
CA HIS A 96 5.35 -13.12 19.74
C HIS A 96 6.10 -13.35 18.42
N ILE A 97 5.62 -12.77 17.31
CA ILE A 97 6.22 -12.91 15.98
C ILE A 97 7.66 -12.40 15.95
N SER A 98 7.97 -11.30 16.64
CA SER A 98 9.30 -10.67 16.66
C SER A 98 10.42 -11.62 17.15
N ASN A 99 10.08 -12.69 17.87
CA ASN A 99 11.07 -13.70 18.28
C ASN A 99 11.51 -14.64 17.14
N TYR A 100 10.86 -14.58 15.98
CA TYR A 100 11.03 -15.53 14.87
C TYR A 100 11.37 -14.88 13.53
N ILE A 101 11.52 -13.55 13.50
CA ILE A 101 11.74 -12.79 12.27
C ILE A 101 12.99 -11.91 12.42
N ASP A 102 13.48 -11.45 11.29
CA ASP A 102 14.52 -10.43 11.21
C ASP A 102 13.89 -9.04 11.40
N ASP A 103 14.24 -8.34 12.47
CA ASP A 103 13.74 -7.00 12.77
C ASP A 103 14.36 -5.91 11.88
N THR A 104 15.36 -6.27 11.07
CA THR A 104 15.93 -5.42 10.03
C THR A 104 15.18 -5.50 8.70
N ASP A 105 14.20 -6.42 8.57
CA ASP A 105 13.37 -6.52 7.36
C ASP A 105 12.52 -5.25 7.16
N PRO A 106 12.66 -4.54 6.01
CA PRO A 106 11.93 -3.29 5.80
C PRO A 106 10.41 -3.44 5.76
N LYS A 107 9.88 -4.61 5.35
CA LYS A 107 8.43 -4.86 5.35
C LYS A 107 7.91 -4.99 6.78
N TRP A 108 8.67 -5.63 7.68
CA TRP A 108 8.34 -5.69 9.10
C TRP A 108 8.40 -4.30 9.76
N GLN A 109 9.48 -3.54 9.53
CA GLN A 109 9.63 -2.18 10.07
C GLN A 109 8.52 -1.24 9.60
N LEU A 110 8.15 -1.32 8.32
CA LEU A 110 7.01 -0.57 7.77
C LEU A 110 5.71 -0.96 8.51
N SER A 111 5.50 -2.24 8.77
CA SER A 111 4.33 -2.72 9.51
C SER A 111 4.26 -2.16 10.92
N ASP A 112 5.39 -1.99 11.61
CA ASP A 112 5.44 -1.33 12.93
C ASP A 112 5.04 0.15 12.86
N VAL A 113 5.52 0.88 11.86
CA VAL A 113 5.11 2.29 11.67
C VAL A 113 3.63 2.38 11.33
N MET A 114 3.11 1.43 10.55
CA MET A 114 1.68 1.39 10.18
C MET A 114 0.75 1.19 11.38
N VAL A 115 1.19 0.52 12.46
CA VAL A 115 0.42 0.45 13.73
C VAL A 115 0.23 1.85 14.32
N HIS A 116 1.29 2.65 14.35
CA HIS A 116 1.23 4.01 14.86
C HIS A 116 0.41 4.91 13.94
N TYR A 117 0.57 4.77 12.61
CA TYR A 117 -0.23 5.48 11.63
C TYR A 117 -1.74 5.19 11.78
N ALA A 118 -2.13 3.93 12.00
CA ALA A 118 -3.52 3.55 12.19
C ALA A 118 -4.15 4.26 13.41
N ASN A 119 -3.43 4.26 14.55
CA ASN A 119 -3.86 4.94 15.77
C ASN A 119 -3.87 6.46 15.60
N PHE A 120 -2.87 7.03 14.93
CA PHE A 120 -2.82 8.44 14.58
C PHE A 120 -4.05 8.85 13.76
N ARG A 121 -4.31 8.13 12.65
CA ARG A 121 -5.49 8.36 11.80
C ARG A 121 -6.79 8.32 12.60
N HIS A 122 -6.97 7.29 13.43
CA HIS A 122 -8.15 7.16 14.28
C HIS A 122 -8.31 8.38 15.21
N SER A 123 -7.25 8.81 15.89
CA SER A 123 -7.30 9.95 16.81
C SER A 123 -7.56 11.29 16.11
N VAL A 124 -6.95 11.53 14.94
CA VAL A 124 -7.20 12.73 14.12
C VAL A 124 -8.68 12.82 13.72
N LEU A 125 -9.25 11.74 13.19
CA LEU A 125 -10.65 11.71 12.75
C LEU A 125 -11.65 11.84 13.90
N ARG A 126 -11.27 11.46 15.12
CA ARG A 126 -12.07 11.64 16.34
C ARG A 126 -11.83 12.98 17.02
N GLY A 127 -11.02 13.87 16.43
CA GLY A 127 -10.71 15.19 16.97
C GLY A 127 -9.98 15.13 18.32
N ARG A 128 -9.19 14.08 18.56
CA ARG A 128 -8.48 13.87 19.84
C ARG A 128 -7.14 14.59 19.94
N PHE A 129 -6.62 15.08 18.82
CA PHE A 129 -5.38 15.83 18.75
C PHE A 129 -5.65 17.27 18.33
N SER A 130 -4.94 18.19 18.97
CA SER A 130 -4.78 19.56 18.50
C SER A 130 -4.03 19.60 17.16
N PRO A 131 -4.11 20.71 16.40
CA PRO A 131 -3.32 20.87 15.17
C PRO A 131 -1.81 20.68 15.40
N ASP A 132 -1.27 21.17 16.53
CA ASP A 132 0.14 21.02 16.86
C ASP A 132 0.54 19.56 17.09
N GLU A 133 -0.26 18.82 17.86
CA GLU A 133 -0.05 17.38 18.06
C GLU A 133 -0.14 16.61 16.73
N CYS A 134 -1.12 16.95 15.87
CA CYS A 134 -1.25 16.36 14.55
C CYS A 134 0.01 16.55 13.72
N PHE A 135 0.53 17.79 13.70
CA PHE A 135 1.73 18.17 12.97
C PHE A 135 2.97 17.42 13.48
N ILE A 136 3.20 17.41 14.79
CA ILE A 136 4.36 16.77 15.42
C ILE A 136 4.37 15.26 15.17
N ILE A 137 3.23 14.59 15.38
CA ILE A 137 3.12 13.14 15.17
C ILE A 137 3.28 12.79 13.69
N ALA A 138 2.70 13.58 12.78
CA ALA A 138 2.85 13.34 11.34
C ALA A 138 4.32 13.47 10.89
N LEU A 139 5.06 14.45 11.43
CA LEU A 139 6.48 14.63 11.16
C LEU A 139 7.33 13.46 11.67
N ASP A 140 7.10 13.01 12.90
CA ASP A 140 7.79 11.84 13.48
C ASP A 140 7.53 10.57 12.65
N LEU A 141 6.30 10.33 12.24
CA LEU A 141 5.95 9.18 11.40
C LEU A 141 6.60 9.26 10.01
N ASP A 142 6.63 10.43 9.36
CA ASP A 142 7.31 10.59 8.06
C ASP A 142 8.82 10.36 8.18
N GLN A 143 9.45 10.84 9.26
CA GLN A 143 10.86 10.62 9.55
C GLN A 143 11.18 9.13 9.74
N LYS A 144 10.33 8.39 10.49
CA LYS A 144 10.47 6.95 10.66
C LYS A 144 10.38 6.20 9.34
N LEU A 145 9.41 6.54 8.48
CA LEU A 145 9.29 5.94 7.15
C LEU A 145 10.45 6.31 6.23
N HIS A 146 10.93 7.55 6.31
CA HIS A 146 12.10 7.99 5.55
C HIS A 146 13.34 7.20 5.94
N LYS A 147 13.55 6.98 7.25
CA LYS A 147 14.66 6.17 7.78
C LYS A 147 14.66 4.75 7.20
N ILE A 148 13.52 4.06 7.24
CA ILE A 148 13.37 2.72 6.64
C ILE A 148 13.75 2.74 5.16
N TYR A 149 13.33 3.78 4.43
CA TYR A 149 13.67 3.91 3.02
C TYR A 149 15.18 4.07 2.82
N VAL A 150 15.85 4.99 3.52
CA VAL A 150 17.28 5.26 3.29
C VAL A 150 18.20 4.15 3.79
N GLU A 151 17.81 3.43 4.85
CA GLU A 151 18.57 2.32 5.43
C GLU A 151 18.27 0.96 4.78
N ARG A 152 17.47 0.93 3.70
CA ARG A 152 17.10 -0.31 3.01
C ARG A 152 18.33 -1.10 2.52
N PRO A 153 18.33 -2.44 2.66
CA PRO A 153 19.50 -3.25 2.30
C PRO A 153 19.66 -3.36 0.76
N PRO A 154 20.86 -3.74 0.26
CA PRO A 154 21.15 -3.80 -1.17
C PRO A 154 20.13 -4.56 -2.05
N PRO A 155 19.52 -5.69 -1.61
CA PRO A 155 18.49 -6.38 -2.41
C PRO A 155 17.25 -5.53 -2.72
N TRP A 156 17.02 -4.44 -1.98
CA TRP A 156 15.91 -3.52 -2.17
C TRP A 156 16.21 -2.37 -3.14
N GLN A 157 17.41 -2.36 -3.73
CA GLN A 157 17.77 -1.34 -4.71
C GLN A 157 17.14 -1.64 -6.07
N TYR A 158 16.47 -0.64 -6.64
CA TYR A 158 15.96 -0.66 -8.00
C TYR A 158 16.89 0.15 -8.92
N ARG A 159 16.78 -0.07 -10.23
CA ARG A 159 17.52 0.68 -11.25
C ARG A 159 16.64 1.76 -11.86
N SER A 160 16.98 3.03 -11.63
CA SER A 160 16.34 4.16 -12.33
C SER A 160 16.95 4.34 -13.73
N THR A 161 16.10 4.55 -14.73
CA THR A 161 16.49 4.83 -16.12
C THR A 161 15.72 6.03 -16.65
N VAL A 162 16.42 6.93 -17.34
CA VAL A 162 15.81 8.07 -18.06
C VAL A 162 15.80 7.74 -19.55
N LEU A 163 14.64 7.90 -20.18
CA LEU A 163 14.42 7.67 -21.59
C LEU A 163 14.84 8.89 -22.42
N GLU A 164 15.39 8.62 -23.60
CA GLU A 164 15.78 9.67 -24.55
C GLU A 164 14.56 10.24 -25.29
N TRP A 165 13.46 9.48 -25.34
CA TRP A 165 12.20 9.85 -26.00
C TRP A 165 11.04 9.97 -25.00
N GLU A 166 9.96 10.60 -25.44
CA GLU A 166 8.69 10.65 -24.70
C GLU A 166 7.93 9.34 -24.84
N SER A 167 7.40 8.84 -23.73
CA SER A 167 6.56 7.63 -23.70
C SER A 167 5.29 7.90 -22.92
N GLU A 168 4.16 7.48 -23.46
CA GLU A 168 2.88 7.60 -22.75
C GLU A 168 2.87 6.82 -21.42
N ARG A 169 3.68 5.76 -21.32
CA ARG A 169 3.73 4.89 -20.14
C ARG A 169 4.71 5.39 -19.08
N ALA A 170 5.64 6.30 -19.40
CA ALA A 170 6.66 6.79 -18.47
C ALA A 170 6.46 8.27 -18.15
N TYR A 171 6.20 8.59 -16.89
CA TYR A 171 6.08 9.99 -16.44
C TYR A 171 7.47 10.66 -16.42
N ASN A 172 7.58 11.86 -17.00
CA ASN A 172 8.83 12.63 -17.09
C ASN A 172 10.01 11.80 -17.64
N ARG A 173 9.74 10.91 -18.61
CA ARG A 173 10.74 10.03 -19.23
C ARG A 173 11.50 9.14 -18.25
N ARG A 174 11.02 8.94 -17.01
CA ARG A 174 11.70 8.08 -16.03
C ARG A 174 10.93 6.79 -15.81
N PHE A 175 11.67 5.69 -15.71
CA PHE A 175 11.15 4.45 -15.15
C PHE A 175 12.16 3.79 -14.21
N ASP A 176 11.64 3.07 -13.23
CA ASP A 176 12.40 2.38 -12.19
C ASP A 176 12.14 0.88 -12.33
N SER A 177 13.22 0.11 -12.49
CA SER A 177 13.19 -1.35 -12.62
C SER A 177 13.55 -2.01 -11.29
N TYR A 178 12.56 -2.66 -10.69
CA TYR A 178 12.66 -3.37 -9.42
C TYR A 178 12.94 -4.86 -9.64
N PRO A 179 13.77 -5.48 -8.79
CA PRO A 179 14.11 -6.90 -8.93
C PRO A 179 12.97 -7.84 -8.52
N ASP A 180 12.07 -7.38 -7.66
CA ASP A 180 10.95 -8.16 -7.16
C ASP A 180 9.71 -7.27 -6.95
N ARG A 181 8.54 -7.81 -7.25
CA ARG A 181 7.27 -7.08 -7.14
C ARG A 181 6.88 -6.74 -5.71
N HIS A 182 7.24 -7.58 -4.72
CA HIS A 182 6.90 -7.32 -3.32
C HIS A 182 7.75 -6.14 -2.79
N ILE A 183 8.97 -5.97 -3.30
CA ILE A 183 9.79 -4.78 -3.05
C ILE A 183 9.10 -3.53 -3.62
N THR A 184 8.69 -3.54 -4.90
CA THR A 184 7.98 -2.42 -5.52
C THR A 184 6.72 -2.04 -4.74
N GLN A 185 5.92 -3.04 -4.41
CA GLN A 185 4.68 -2.87 -3.64
C GLN A 185 4.97 -2.24 -2.28
N THR A 186 5.94 -2.77 -1.54
CA THR A 186 6.31 -2.25 -0.21
C THR A 186 6.83 -0.80 -0.30
N CYS A 187 7.67 -0.50 -1.28
CA CYS A 187 8.13 0.87 -1.55
C CYS A 187 6.95 1.80 -1.89
N ASN A 188 6.00 1.37 -2.72
CA ASN A 188 4.85 2.19 -3.09
C ASN A 188 3.87 2.38 -1.94
N VAL A 189 3.69 1.40 -1.07
CA VAL A 189 2.97 1.57 0.20
C VAL A 189 3.66 2.64 1.05
N LEU A 190 4.97 2.49 1.31
CA LEU A 190 5.74 3.45 2.10
C LEU A 190 5.60 4.88 1.54
N ARG A 191 5.80 5.05 0.23
CA ARG A 191 5.66 6.35 -0.46
C ARG A 191 4.25 6.92 -0.35
N SER A 192 3.22 6.08 -0.50
CA SER A 192 1.82 6.50 -0.37
C SER A 192 1.55 7.06 1.03
N ILE A 193 1.99 6.36 2.07
CA ILE A 193 1.79 6.82 3.46
C ILE A 193 2.56 8.11 3.73
N ARG A 194 3.80 8.22 3.22
CA ARG A 194 4.58 9.47 3.32
C ARG A 194 3.89 10.64 2.60
N ILE A 195 3.26 10.43 1.45
CA ILE A 195 2.46 11.49 0.79
C ILE A 195 1.31 11.92 1.71
N LEU A 196 0.55 10.96 2.28
CA LEU A 196 -0.56 11.28 3.18
C LEU A 196 -0.11 12.00 4.46
N LEU A 197 1.05 11.64 5.01
CA LEU A 197 1.63 12.32 6.17
C LEU A 197 2.10 13.73 5.82
N ASN A 198 2.74 13.95 4.65
CA ASN A 198 3.14 15.28 4.21
C ASN A 198 1.94 16.17 3.88
N GLU A 199 0.83 15.62 3.38
CA GLU A 199 -0.45 16.35 3.28
C GLU A 199 -0.98 16.76 4.66
N ALA A 200 -0.93 15.86 5.66
CA ALA A 200 -1.32 16.17 7.03
C ALA A 200 -0.42 17.25 7.67
N ILE A 201 0.90 17.18 7.44
CA ILE A 201 1.87 18.20 7.86
C ILE A 201 1.48 19.56 7.28
N LEU A 202 1.17 19.63 5.99
CA LEU A 202 0.75 20.88 5.33
C LEU A 202 -0.61 21.39 5.82
N GLN A 203 -1.54 20.48 6.14
CA GLN A 203 -2.87 20.81 6.64
C GLN A 203 -2.83 21.38 8.07
N HIS A 204 -1.96 20.85 8.92
CA HIS A 204 -1.90 21.19 10.35
C HIS A 204 -0.74 22.14 10.72
N TYR A 205 0.04 22.58 9.73
CA TYR A 205 1.13 23.53 9.95
C TYR A 205 0.61 24.87 10.50
N SER A 206 1.18 25.30 11.62
CA SER A 206 1.11 26.69 12.10
C SER A 206 2.52 27.20 12.46
N ARG A 207 2.72 28.52 12.40
CA ARG A 207 4.00 29.15 12.79
C ARG A 207 4.30 28.97 14.29
N ASP A 208 3.27 28.78 15.11
CA ASP A 208 3.46 28.56 16.55
C ASP A 208 3.88 27.11 16.84
N SER A 209 3.44 26.15 16.00
CA SER A 209 3.82 24.73 16.10
C SER A 209 5.33 24.50 15.98
N THR A 210 6.04 25.33 15.20
CA THR A 210 7.50 25.17 15.01
C THR A 210 8.30 25.54 16.25
N ASN A 211 7.78 26.45 17.07
CA ASN A 211 8.43 26.86 18.32
C ASN A 211 8.44 25.73 19.36
N LEU A 212 7.43 24.84 19.34
CA LEU A 212 7.31 23.71 20.26
C LEU A 212 8.36 22.62 20.04
N LEU A 213 8.90 22.51 18.82
CA LEU A 213 9.84 21.46 18.46
C LEU A 213 11.30 21.85 18.78
N ALA A 214 11.59 23.10 19.19
CA ALA A 214 12.94 23.64 19.40
C ALA A 214 13.91 23.37 18.22
N VAL A 215 13.39 23.09 17.03
CA VAL A 215 14.17 22.94 15.80
C VAL A 215 14.31 24.34 15.20
N PRO A 216 15.51 24.78 14.77
CA PRO A 216 15.69 26.08 14.13
C PRO A 216 14.98 26.07 12.76
N VAL A 217 13.67 26.28 12.76
CA VAL A 217 12.81 26.00 11.61
C VAL A 217 11.75 27.07 11.52
N SER A 218 12.07 28.16 10.84
CA SER A 218 11.11 29.25 10.69
C SER A 218 10.55 29.40 9.27
N GLU A 219 11.13 28.82 8.21
CA GLU A 219 10.64 29.08 6.83
C GLU A 219 10.68 27.90 5.83
N SER A 220 11.38 26.80 6.11
CA SER A 220 11.68 25.76 5.09
C SER A 220 10.78 24.52 5.07
N LEU A 221 9.94 24.27 6.09
CA LEU A 221 9.17 23.00 6.16
C LEU A 221 8.04 22.88 5.15
N VAL A 222 7.29 23.95 4.91
CA VAL A 222 6.20 23.92 3.93
C VAL A 222 6.73 23.67 2.52
N PRO A 223 7.79 24.37 2.05
CA PRO A 223 8.47 24.00 0.80
C PRO A 223 8.99 22.55 0.81
N LEU A 224 9.60 22.08 1.91
CA LEU A 224 10.13 20.74 2.02
C LEU A 224 9.05 19.65 1.90
N ALA A 225 7.92 19.80 2.61
CA ALA A 225 6.83 18.84 2.56
C ALA A 225 6.19 18.76 1.15
N ARG A 226 6.08 19.91 0.46
CA ARG A 226 5.65 19.94 -0.95
C ARG A 226 6.66 19.25 -1.87
N ASP A 227 7.96 19.46 -1.63
CA ASP A 227 9.01 18.81 -2.40
C ASP A 227 9.04 17.29 -2.18
N HIS A 228 8.80 16.83 -0.95
CA HIS A 228 8.60 15.42 -0.65
C HIS A 228 7.43 14.84 -1.45
N ILE A 229 6.26 15.47 -1.44
CA ILE A 229 5.09 15.01 -2.23
C ILE A 229 5.43 14.94 -3.72
N ARG A 230 6.06 15.98 -4.27
CA ARG A 230 6.51 16.02 -5.67
C ARG A 230 7.48 14.88 -6.01
N THR A 231 8.43 14.60 -5.13
CA THR A 231 9.42 13.54 -5.33
C THR A 231 8.78 12.16 -5.24
N LEU A 232 8.00 11.90 -4.18
CA LEU A 232 7.34 10.61 -3.93
C LEU A 232 6.34 10.26 -5.03
N THR A 233 5.59 11.24 -5.54
CA THR A 233 4.64 11.04 -6.65
C THR A 233 5.38 10.68 -7.94
N GLY A 234 6.51 11.34 -8.22
CA GLY A 234 7.38 10.99 -9.34
C GLY A 234 7.96 9.57 -9.23
N GLU A 235 8.39 9.15 -8.05
CA GLU A 235 8.91 7.79 -7.81
C GLU A 235 7.84 6.70 -7.95
N ILE A 236 6.62 6.94 -7.46
CA ILE A 236 5.48 6.02 -7.69
C ILE A 236 5.21 5.91 -9.20
N CYS A 237 5.12 7.04 -9.91
CA CYS A 237 4.88 7.04 -11.36
C CYS A 237 6.01 6.33 -12.13
N ALA A 238 7.26 6.46 -11.68
CA ALA A 238 8.40 5.78 -12.27
C ALA A 238 8.35 4.25 -12.08
N SER A 239 7.63 3.72 -11.08
CA SER A 239 7.47 2.26 -10.90
C SER A 239 6.45 1.63 -11.85
N VAL A 240 5.55 2.42 -12.44
CA VAL A 240 4.43 1.96 -13.27
C VAL A 240 4.87 1.23 -14.56
N PRO A 241 5.85 1.75 -15.34
CA PRO A 241 6.15 1.21 -16.67
C PRO A 241 6.54 -0.27 -16.66
N GLN A 242 7.22 -0.73 -15.61
CA GLN A 242 7.62 -2.13 -15.48
C GLN A 242 6.45 -3.12 -15.54
N TYR A 243 5.25 -2.68 -15.14
CA TYR A 243 4.08 -3.56 -15.05
C TYR A 243 3.06 -3.31 -16.15
N VAL A 244 3.01 -2.10 -16.72
CA VAL A 244 1.99 -1.72 -17.71
C VAL A 244 2.50 -1.64 -19.15
N ASP A 245 3.82 -1.62 -19.38
CA ASP A 245 4.37 -1.61 -20.75
C ASP A 245 4.62 -3.03 -21.28
N CYS A 246 3.57 -3.64 -21.80
CA CYS A 246 3.60 -5.00 -22.34
C CYS A 246 4.29 -5.09 -23.70
N SER A 247 4.40 -3.96 -24.42
CA SER A 247 5.07 -3.92 -25.71
C SER A 247 6.59 -4.07 -25.57
N ASN A 248 7.11 -3.98 -24.34
CA ASN A 248 8.52 -3.82 -24.05
C ASN A 248 9.13 -2.62 -24.80
N ALA A 249 8.35 -1.64 -25.26
CA ALA A 249 8.87 -0.49 -25.99
C ALA A 249 9.94 0.25 -25.17
N ILE A 250 9.76 0.29 -23.84
CA ILE A 250 10.71 0.87 -22.90
C ILE A 250 11.95 -0.02 -22.70
N PHE A 251 11.79 -1.35 -22.73
CA PHE A 251 12.88 -2.32 -22.50
C PHE A 251 13.69 -2.67 -23.77
N ARG A 252 13.09 -2.54 -24.96
CA ARG A 252 13.70 -2.85 -26.27
C ARG A 252 14.87 -1.94 -26.65
N SER A 253 15.06 -0.81 -25.96
CA SER A 253 16.14 0.13 -26.27
C SER A 253 17.54 -0.33 -25.84
N LYS A 254 17.67 -1.39 -25.03
CA LYS A 254 19.00 -1.97 -24.72
C LYS A 254 19.39 -3.14 -25.63
N ASP A 255 18.45 -3.72 -26.36
CA ASP A 255 18.67 -4.91 -27.20
C ASP A 255 18.20 -4.68 -28.64
N VAL A 256 18.92 -3.84 -29.39
CA VAL A 256 18.79 -3.78 -30.87
C VAL A 256 19.46 -4.97 -31.57
N GLN A 257 20.02 -5.95 -30.85
CA GLN A 257 20.55 -7.16 -31.49
C GLN A 257 20.23 -8.43 -30.70
N GLN A 258 18.99 -8.93 -30.85
CA GLN A 258 18.63 -10.36 -31.02
C GLN A 258 17.21 -10.59 -30.51
N ARG A 259 16.24 -10.50 -31.44
CA ARG A 259 14.88 -11.12 -31.46
C ARG A 259 13.86 -10.28 -32.25
N ALA A 260 14.32 -9.45 -33.19
CA ALA A 260 13.46 -8.94 -34.26
C ALA A 260 13.14 -10.06 -35.27
N ALA A 261 12.29 -11.01 -34.87
CA ALA A 261 11.66 -11.95 -35.79
C ALA A 261 10.40 -12.57 -35.14
N SER A 262 9.39 -11.75 -34.87
CA SER A 262 7.94 -12.10 -34.93
C SER A 262 7.11 -11.13 -34.09
N SER A 263 6.55 -10.11 -34.73
CA SER A 263 5.22 -9.53 -34.44
C SER A 263 5.04 -8.20 -35.18
N THR A 264 5.13 -8.28 -36.51
CA THR A 264 4.30 -7.42 -37.35
C THR A 264 2.90 -8.00 -37.29
N HIS A 265 1.97 -7.33 -36.59
CA HIS A 265 0.56 -7.14 -36.95
C HIS A 265 -0.24 -6.64 -35.74
N GLY A 266 -0.91 -5.50 -35.93
CA GLY A 266 -1.78 -4.84 -34.95
C GLY A 266 -3.01 -5.65 -34.57
N SER A 267 -2.87 -6.40 -33.48
CA SER A 267 -3.95 -6.92 -32.64
C SER A 267 -3.42 -6.94 -31.21
N ASP A 268 -3.75 -5.91 -30.42
CA ASP A 268 -3.34 -5.76 -29.01
C ASP A 268 -4.06 -6.74 -28.06
N SER A 269 -4.34 -7.96 -28.51
CA SER A 269 -4.94 -9.01 -27.68
C SER A 269 -3.92 -10.09 -27.36
N HIS A 270 -2.91 -9.74 -26.56
CA HIS A 270 -2.16 -10.75 -25.82
C HIS A 270 -2.87 -11.01 -24.50
N ALA A 271 -2.81 -12.25 -24.04
CA ALA A 271 -3.41 -12.64 -22.76
C ALA A 271 -2.46 -12.27 -21.61
N HIS A 272 -3.01 -11.72 -20.54
CA HIS A 272 -2.30 -11.45 -19.28
C HIS A 272 -2.46 -12.62 -18.33
N SER A 273 -1.38 -13.04 -17.69
CA SER A 273 -1.47 -14.04 -16.63
C SER A 273 -2.18 -13.44 -15.40
N PRO A 274 -2.74 -14.28 -14.50
CA PRO A 274 -3.24 -13.78 -13.22
C PRO A 274 -2.17 -13.02 -12.41
N GLY A 275 -0.89 -13.36 -12.58
CA GLY A 275 0.23 -12.65 -11.95
C GLY A 275 0.41 -11.23 -12.50
N ASP A 276 0.36 -11.06 -13.82
CA ASP A 276 0.52 -9.74 -14.47
C ASP A 276 -0.61 -8.79 -14.07
N ASN A 277 -1.84 -9.33 -14.06
CA ASN A 277 -3.02 -8.59 -13.59
C ASN A 277 -2.89 -8.19 -12.12
N LEU A 278 -2.31 -9.06 -11.30
CA LEU A 278 -2.08 -8.78 -9.90
C LEU A 278 -1.09 -7.65 -9.69
N ASP A 279 0.03 -7.71 -10.39
CA ASP A 279 1.10 -6.73 -10.29
C ASP A 279 0.57 -5.35 -10.70
N CYS A 280 -0.18 -5.27 -11.81
CA CYS A 280 -0.92 -4.08 -12.20
C CYS A 280 -1.90 -3.63 -11.11
N TYR A 281 -2.69 -4.54 -10.54
CA TYR A 281 -3.68 -4.21 -9.52
C TYR A 281 -3.06 -3.52 -8.30
N THR A 282 -1.86 -3.92 -7.88
CA THR A 282 -1.16 -3.29 -6.75
C THR A 282 -0.81 -1.81 -6.98
N LEU A 283 -0.78 -1.34 -8.23
CA LEU A 283 -0.50 0.05 -8.58
C LEU A 283 -1.70 0.99 -8.42
N ILE A 284 -2.93 0.47 -8.35
CA ILE A 284 -4.15 1.30 -8.40
C ILE A 284 -4.22 2.27 -7.22
N PHE A 285 -4.00 1.77 -6.00
CA PHE A 285 -4.02 2.60 -4.79
C PHE A 285 -2.92 3.67 -4.76
N PRO A 286 -1.63 3.37 -4.96
CA PRO A 286 -0.59 4.40 -4.97
C PRO A 286 -0.79 5.42 -6.09
N LEU A 287 -1.30 4.99 -7.26
CA LEU A 287 -1.71 5.90 -8.32
C LEU A 287 -2.85 6.84 -7.86
N TYR A 288 -3.88 6.32 -7.21
CA TYR A 288 -4.94 7.15 -6.64
C TYR A 288 -4.39 8.20 -5.66
N VAL A 289 -3.50 7.81 -4.75
CA VAL A 289 -2.85 8.74 -3.80
C VAL A 289 -2.10 9.85 -4.54
N CYS A 290 -1.35 9.52 -5.59
CA CYS A 290 -0.67 10.52 -6.41
C CYS A 290 -1.64 11.50 -7.08
N GLY A 291 -2.70 10.99 -7.70
CA GLY A 291 -3.67 11.80 -8.44
C GLY A 291 -4.60 12.64 -7.54
N SER A 292 -4.89 12.17 -6.33
CA SER A 292 -5.77 12.85 -5.37
C SER A 292 -5.04 13.86 -4.48
N SER A 293 -3.74 13.72 -4.27
CA SER A 293 -2.93 14.66 -3.51
C SER A 293 -3.06 16.10 -4.06
N LYS A 294 -3.28 17.05 -3.15
CA LYS A 294 -3.52 18.47 -3.46
C LYS A 294 -2.24 19.19 -3.85
N HIS A 295 -1.11 18.69 -3.37
CA HIS A 295 0.21 19.29 -3.56
C HIS A 295 1.07 18.54 -4.59
N SER A 296 0.52 17.53 -5.27
CA SER A 296 1.14 16.92 -6.45
C SER A 296 1.29 17.92 -7.60
N PRO A 297 2.31 17.77 -8.48
CA PRO A 297 2.36 18.51 -9.74
C PRO A 297 1.06 18.37 -10.55
N VAL A 298 0.61 19.47 -11.16
CA VAL A 298 -0.66 19.53 -11.90
C VAL A 298 -0.75 18.52 -13.05
N SER A 299 0.39 18.07 -13.58
CA SER A 299 0.50 17.05 -14.64
C SER A 299 0.30 15.62 -14.16
N ILE A 300 0.44 15.34 -12.85
CA ILE A 300 0.33 13.99 -12.28
C ILE A 300 -1.08 13.44 -12.46
N ARG A 301 -2.12 14.19 -12.06
CA ARG A 301 -3.50 13.70 -12.09
C ARG A 301 -3.94 13.27 -13.51
N PRO A 302 -3.78 14.09 -14.57
CA PRO A 302 -4.11 13.65 -15.93
C PRO A 302 -3.31 12.43 -16.39
N TRP A 303 -2.03 12.35 -16.04
CA TRP A 303 -1.20 11.20 -16.43
C TRP A 303 -1.62 9.91 -15.72
N VAL A 304 -1.82 9.97 -14.40
CA VAL A 304 -2.30 8.85 -13.58
C VAL A 304 -3.65 8.34 -14.08
N THR A 305 -4.59 9.25 -14.34
CA THR A 305 -5.91 8.88 -14.86
C THR A 305 -5.78 8.11 -16.17
N ARG A 306 -4.90 8.53 -17.10
CA ARG A 306 -4.65 7.77 -18.34
C ARG A 306 -4.06 6.38 -18.08
N GLN A 307 -3.16 6.23 -17.11
CA GLN A 307 -2.63 4.90 -16.76
C GLN A 307 -3.72 4.00 -16.20
N LEU A 308 -4.55 4.50 -15.28
CA LEU A 308 -5.68 3.75 -14.72
C LEU A 308 -6.71 3.36 -15.78
N ARG A 309 -7.00 4.24 -16.74
CA ARG A 309 -7.87 3.93 -17.90
C ARG A 309 -7.26 2.83 -18.76
N HIS A 310 -5.96 2.91 -19.04
CA HIS A 310 -5.24 1.89 -19.79
C HIS A 310 -5.25 0.54 -19.07
N MET A 311 -5.01 0.50 -17.76
CA MET A 311 -5.15 -0.72 -16.95
C MET A 311 -6.58 -1.29 -17.04
N GLY A 312 -7.59 -0.42 -17.04
CA GLY A 312 -8.99 -0.84 -17.18
C GLY A 312 -9.40 -1.29 -18.59
N SER A 313 -8.75 -0.82 -19.65
CA SER A 313 -9.08 -1.19 -21.04
C SER A 313 -8.21 -2.32 -21.58
N HIS A 314 -6.93 -2.34 -21.24
CA HIS A 314 -5.94 -3.30 -21.74
C HIS A 314 -5.84 -4.56 -20.87
N PHE A 315 -5.78 -4.40 -19.54
CA PHE A 315 -5.73 -5.53 -18.60
C PHE A 315 -7.13 -5.97 -18.13
N GLY A 316 -8.19 -5.27 -18.53
CA GLY A 316 -9.56 -5.57 -18.12
C GLY A 316 -9.84 -5.33 -16.62
N ILE A 317 -8.98 -4.56 -15.93
CA ILE A 317 -9.12 -4.32 -14.49
C ILE A 317 -10.20 -3.27 -14.23
N ARG A 318 -11.44 -3.73 -14.01
CA ARG A 318 -12.62 -2.86 -13.78
C ARG A 318 -12.39 -1.83 -12.68
N ASN A 319 -11.73 -2.23 -11.59
CA ASN A 319 -11.45 -1.34 -10.46
C ASN A 319 -10.54 -0.16 -10.84
N ALA A 320 -9.56 -0.37 -11.74
CA ALA A 320 -8.73 0.73 -12.23
C ALA A 320 -9.57 1.78 -12.97
N ARG A 321 -10.56 1.34 -13.77
CA ARG A 321 -11.49 2.24 -14.45
C ARG A 321 -12.35 3.02 -13.46
N MET A 322 -12.89 2.36 -12.44
CA MET A 322 -13.67 3.02 -11.38
C MET A 322 -12.84 4.07 -10.64
N VAL A 323 -11.60 3.74 -10.27
CA VAL A 323 -10.70 4.69 -9.59
C VAL A 323 -10.35 5.87 -10.50
N ALA A 324 -10.19 5.65 -11.81
CA ALA A 324 -10.03 6.75 -12.77
C ALA A 324 -11.27 7.68 -12.80
N ASP A 325 -12.48 7.12 -12.78
CA ASP A 325 -13.73 7.90 -12.70
C ASP A 325 -13.80 8.72 -11.40
N VAL A 326 -13.36 8.16 -10.27
CA VAL A 326 -13.34 8.88 -8.99
C VAL A 326 -12.35 10.03 -9.02
N LEU A 327 -11.14 9.87 -9.59
CA LEU A 327 -10.17 10.96 -9.70
C LEU A 327 -10.68 12.13 -10.55
N GLU A 328 -11.54 11.86 -11.54
CA GLU A 328 -12.13 12.90 -12.39
C GLU A 328 -13.33 13.60 -11.70
N LYS A 329 -14.16 12.85 -10.98
CA LYS A 329 -15.45 13.35 -10.47
C LYS A 329 -15.43 13.75 -9.00
N ALA A 330 -14.62 13.09 -8.18
CA ALA A 330 -14.57 13.26 -6.73
C ALA A 330 -13.13 13.02 -6.21
N PRO A 331 -12.14 13.83 -6.63
CA PRO A 331 -10.73 13.64 -6.27
C PRO A 331 -10.45 13.77 -4.76
N ASP A 332 -11.33 14.43 -4.00
CA ASP A 332 -11.23 14.56 -2.54
C ASP A 332 -11.74 13.32 -1.78
N THR A 333 -12.13 12.25 -2.47
CA THR A 333 -12.54 11.00 -1.81
C THR A 333 -11.39 10.46 -0.97
N SER A 334 -11.68 10.05 0.27
CA SER A 334 -10.68 9.50 1.19
C SER A 334 -9.91 8.35 0.53
N PRO A 335 -8.57 8.39 0.49
CA PRO A 335 -7.76 7.29 -0.05
C PRO A 335 -8.11 5.94 0.55
N TRP A 336 -8.41 5.89 1.85
CA TRP A 336 -8.75 4.63 2.53
C TRP A 336 -10.14 4.09 2.15
N SER A 337 -11.07 4.96 1.71
CA SER A 337 -12.33 4.50 1.11
C SER A 337 -12.10 3.87 -0.26
N ILE A 338 -11.19 4.42 -1.07
CA ILE A 338 -10.75 3.78 -2.32
C ILE A 338 -10.04 2.47 -2.04
N TYR A 339 -9.17 2.45 -1.04
CA TYR A 339 -8.49 1.24 -0.61
C TYR A 339 -9.48 0.11 -0.22
N ALA A 340 -10.52 0.45 0.54
CA ALA A 340 -11.57 -0.48 0.91
C ALA A 340 -12.36 -0.97 -0.32
N MET A 341 -12.67 -0.09 -1.27
CA MET A 341 -13.30 -0.46 -2.55
C MET A 341 -12.42 -1.43 -3.36
N LEU A 342 -11.09 -1.34 -3.25
CA LEU A 342 -10.14 -2.25 -3.91
C LEU A 342 -9.99 -3.60 -3.19
N GLY A 343 -10.74 -3.88 -2.13
CA GLY A 343 -10.73 -5.16 -1.43
C GLY A 343 -9.45 -5.48 -0.65
N GLY A 344 -8.63 -4.46 -0.36
CA GLY A 344 -7.51 -4.59 0.58
C GLY A 344 -6.30 -5.38 0.09
N TYR A 345 -6.23 -5.67 -1.22
CA TYR A 345 -5.16 -6.47 -1.80
C TYR A 345 -3.80 -5.76 -1.81
N ALA A 346 -3.79 -4.42 -1.94
CA ALA A 346 -2.57 -3.65 -2.17
C ALA A 346 -1.56 -3.66 -1.00
N PHE A 347 -1.93 -4.05 0.22
CA PHE A 347 -0.99 -4.28 1.34
C PHE A 347 -0.79 -5.76 1.67
N ALA A 348 -1.71 -6.65 1.27
CA ALA A 348 -1.73 -8.03 1.73
C ALA A 348 -0.99 -9.00 0.79
N ALA A 349 -0.54 -8.59 -0.40
CA ALA A 349 0.14 -9.48 -1.34
C ALA A 349 1.58 -9.86 -0.93
#